data_AF-A0A8T0MNH0-F1
#
_entry.id   AF-A0A8T0MNH0-F1
#
_cell.length_a   1.000
_cell.length_b   1.000
_cell.length_c   1.000
_cell.angle_alpha   90.00
_cell.angle_beta   90.00
_cell.angle_gamma   90.00
#
_symmetry.space_group_name_H-M   'P 1'
#
loop_
_entity.id
_entity.type
_entity.pdbx_description
1 polymer ?
#
loop_
_entity_poly.entity_id
_entity_poly.type
_entity_poly.pdbx_seq_one_letter_code
_entity_poly.pdbx_strand_id
1 'polypeptide(L)' 'MLNKNCKETCQNMYDSLTSQNYKSYILIPYNYGYYWILLILAVESGNRIVFDSMRKLKSAIQHILDPLNR' A
#
# COMPACT_ATOMS: atom_id res chain seq x y z
N MET A 1 0.93 11.80 23.89
CA MET A 1 0.15 12.68 22.98
C MET A 1 0.54 12.39 21.53
N LEU A 2 0.28 11.15 21.08
CA LEU A 2 0.72 10.60 19.77
C LEU A 2 -0.45 10.46 18.76
N ASN A 3 -1.64 10.98 19.10
CA ASN A 3 -2.88 10.33 18.62
C ASN A 3 -3.79 11.20 17.72
N LYS A 4 -3.51 12.49 17.50
CA LYS A 4 -4.33 13.33 16.59
C LYS A 4 -3.83 13.26 15.14
N ASN A 5 -2.52 13.45 14.97
CA ASN A 5 -1.90 13.53 13.65
C ASN A 5 -1.91 12.19 12.90
N CYS A 6 -1.80 11.05 13.60
CA CYS A 6 -1.84 9.73 12.95
C CYS A 6 -3.23 9.43 12.37
N LYS A 7 -4.29 9.73 13.12
CA LYS A 7 -5.67 9.53 12.66
C LYS A 7 -6.00 10.41 11.45
N GLU A 8 -5.62 11.68 11.51
CA GLU A 8 -5.79 12.61 10.39
C GLU A 8 -4.98 12.19 9.17
N THR A 9 -3.74 11.75 9.36
CA THR A 9 -2.90 11.21 8.27
C THR A 9 -3.54 9.98 7.62
N CYS A 10 -4.01 9.02 8.43
CA CYS A 10 -4.69 7.83 7.91
C CYS A 10 -5.97 8.18 7.16
N GLN A 11 -6.75 9.14 7.67
CA GLN A 11 -7.97 9.60 7.00
C GLN A 11 -7.65 10.25 5.65
N ASN A 12 -6.66 11.16 5.61
CA ASN A 12 -6.23 11.81 4.37
C ASN A 12 -5.71 10.80 3.34
N MET A 13 -4.97 9.78 3.78
CA MET A 13 -4.54 8.68 2.91
C MET A 13 -5.73 7.89 2.36
N TYR A 14 -6.69 7.55 3.21
CA TYR A 14 -7.91 6.84 2.80
C TYR A 14 -8.72 7.66 1.78
N ASP A 15 -8.95 8.94 2.05
CA ASP A 15 -9.71 9.83 1.16
C ASP A 15 -8.96 10.01 -0.18
N SER A 16 -7.64 10.14 -0.13
CA SER A 16 -6.81 10.24 -1.35
C SER A 16 -6.91 8.98 -2.21
N LEU A 17 -6.84 7.79 -1.61
CA LEU A 17 -6.94 6.51 -2.33
C LEU A 17 -8.35 6.28 -2.88
N THR A 18 -9.38 6.55 -2.08
CA THR A 18 -10.79 6.36 -2.47
C THR A 18 -11.32 7.44 -3.41
N SER A 19 -10.65 8.58 -3.54
CA SER A 19 -10.96 9.57 -4.59
C SER A 19 -10.47 9.14 -5.99
N GLN A 20 -9.66 8.08 -6.10
CA GLN A 20 -9.12 7.58 -7.37
C GLN A 20 -10.11 6.70 -8.16
N ASN A 21 -11.42 6.82 -7.95
CA ASN A 21 -12.46 5.94 -8.51
C ASN A 21 -12.45 5.78 -10.05
N TYR A 22 -11.78 6.67 -10.79
CA TYR A 22 -11.62 6.60 -12.25
C TYR A 22 -10.33 5.90 -12.71
N LYS A 23 -9.49 5.43 -11.78
CA LYS A 23 -8.22 4.77 -12.08
C LYS A 23 -8.40 3.26 -11.92
N SER A 24 -8.00 2.49 -12.93
CA SER A 24 -8.00 1.02 -12.81
C SER A 24 -6.88 0.52 -11.90
N TYR A 25 -5.82 1.31 -11.69
CA TYR A 25 -4.66 0.91 -10.87
C TYR A 25 -4.15 2.06 -9.98
N ILE A 26 -3.79 1.73 -8.75
CA ILE A 26 -3.05 2.60 -7.83
C ILE A 26 -1.66 2.00 -7.60
N LEU A 27 -0.62 2.81 -7.80
CA LEU A 27 0.78 2.43 -7.63
C LEU A 27 1.31 3.02 -6.33
N ILE A 28 1.77 2.17 -5.42
CA ILE A 28 2.30 2.56 -4.11
C ILE A 28 3.77 2.14 -4.05
N PRO A 29 4.72 3.09 -4.14
CA PRO A 29 6.11 2.81 -3.86
C PRO A 29 6.29 2.63 -2.35
N TYR A 30 6.76 1.45 -1.95
CA TYR A 30 7.07 1.14 -0.56
C TYR A 30 8.59 1.05 -0.38
N ASN A 31 9.12 1.92 0.48
CA ASN A 31 10.53 1.88 0.84
C ASN A 31 10.74 0.86 1.97
N TYR A 32 11.59 -0.14 1.73
CA TYR A 32 12.00 -1.12 2.74
C TYR A 32 13.51 -1.11 2.91
N GLY A 33 13.98 -0.35 3.90
CA GLY A 33 15.41 -0.18 4.19
C GLY A 33 16.14 0.57 3.08
N TYR A 34 16.83 -0.15 2.20
CA TYR A 34 17.67 0.42 1.13
C TYR A 34 17.17 0.11 -0.28
N TYR A 35 15.96 -0.44 -0.44
CA TYR A 35 15.38 -0.70 -1.75
C TYR A 35 13.88 -0.44 -1.77
N TRP A 36 13.32 -0.38 -2.98
CA TRP A 36 11.92 -0.08 -3.22
C TRP A 36 11.17 -1.32 -3.68
N ILE A 37 9.98 -1.49 -3.15
CA ILE A 37 8.97 -2.45 -3.58
C ILE A 37 7.83 -1.66 -4.22
N LEU A 38 7.34 -2.12 -5.35
CA LEU A 38 6.16 -1.52 -5.98
C LEU A 38 4.94 -2.38 -5.71
N LEU A 39 3.97 -1.82 -4.99
CA LEU A 39 2.65 -2.39 -4.78
C LEU A 39 1.70 -1.80 -5.82
N ILE A 40 0.96 -2.66 -6.52
CA ILE A 40 -0.08 -2.24 -7.46
C ILE A 40 -1.41 -2.79 -6.97
N LEU A 41 -2.36 -1.89 -6.76
CA LEU A 41 -3.74 -2.22 -6.42
C LEU A 41 -4.60 -2.04 -7.68
N ALA A 42 -5.17 -3.13 -8.18
CA ALA A 42 -6.20 -3.09 -9.22
C ALA A 42 -7.53 -2.71 -8.56
N VAL A 43 -8.00 -1.49 -8.80
CA VAL A 43 -9.16 -0.90 -8.11
C VAL A 43 -10.44 -1.68 -8.42
N GLU A 44 -10.60 -2.10 -9.68
CA GLU A 44 -11.81 -2.79 -10.14
C GLU A 44 -11.94 -4.22 -9.60
N SER A 45 -10.82 -4.95 -9.53
CA SER A 45 -10.83 -6.37 -9.16
C SER A 45 -10.42 -6.63 -7.72
N GLY A 46 -9.96 -5.61 -6.98
CA GLY A 46 -9.33 -5.76 -5.66
C GLY A 46 -8.03 -6.56 -5.68
N ASN A 47 -7.48 -6.87 -6.87
CA ASN A 47 -6.26 -7.66 -6.97
C ASN A 47 -5.06 -6.81 -6.58
N ARG A 48 -4.08 -7.44 -5.94
CA ARG A 48 -2.79 -6.83 -5.60
C ARG A 48 -1.67 -7.51 -6.33
N ILE A 49 -0.76 -6.72 -6.88
CA ILE A 49 0.46 -7.19 -7.52
C ILE A 49 1.64 -6.59 -6.77
N VAL A 50 2.62 -7.43 -6.46
CA VAL A 50 3.82 -7.03 -5.72
C VAL A 50 5.03 -7.23 -6.62
N PHE A 51 5.74 -6.15 -6.92
CA PHE A 51 7.04 -6.19 -7.58
C PHE A 51 8.13 -5.96 -6.54
N ASP A 52 8.80 -7.04 -6.17
CA ASP A 52 10.00 -7.03 -5.33
C ASP A 52 11.22 -7.45 -6.18
N SER A 53 12.05 -6.47 -6.53
CA SER A 53 13.26 -6.68 -7.33
C SER A 53 14.33 -7.51 -6.61
N MET A 54 14.35 -7.44 -5.28
CA MET A 54 15.33 -8.14 -4.44
C MET A 54 14.89 -9.55 -4.07
N ARG A 55 13.64 -9.94 -4.38
CA ARG A 55 13.03 -11.25 -4.08
C ARG A 55 13.27 -11.66 -2.62
N LYS A 56 13.12 -10.71 -1.69
CA LYS A 56 13.31 -10.99 -0.27
C LYS A 56 12.16 -11.86 0.24
N LEU A 57 12.39 -12.52 1.38
CA LEU A 57 11.42 -13.44 1.97
C LEU A 57 10.08 -12.71 2.18
N LYS A 58 8.96 -13.30 1.73
CA LYS A 58 7.61 -12.71 1.85
C LYS A 58 7.29 -12.21 3.26
N SER A 59 7.85 -12.84 4.29
CA SER A 59 7.72 -12.43 5.69
C SER A 59 8.16 -10.98 5.95
N ALA A 60 9.13 -10.47 5.19
CA ALA A 60 9.66 -9.11 5.34
C ALA A 60 8.67 -8.02 4.93
N ILE A 61 7.65 -8.38 4.12
CA ILE A 61 6.64 -7.45 3.59
C ILE A 61 5.23 -7.84 4.02
N GLN A 62 5.09 -8.93 4.78
CA GLN A 62 3.81 -9.52 5.14
C GLN A 62 2.93 -8.54 5.92
N HIS A 63 3.54 -7.74 6.79
CA HIS A 63 2.84 -6.71 7.59
C HIS A 63 2.14 -5.64 6.73
N ILE A 64 2.52 -5.48 5.46
CA ILE A 64 1.88 -4.56 4.50
C ILE A 64 0.89 -5.29 3.60
N LEU A 65 1.10 -6.59 3.38
CA LEU A 65 0.16 -7.41 2.60
C LEU A 65 -1.06 -7.80 3.42
N ASP A 66 -0.92 -8.03 4.74
CA ASP A 66 -2.00 -8.49 5.60
C ASP A 66 -3.22 -7.55 5.65
N PRO A 67 -3.04 -6.21 5.77
CA PRO A 67 -4.17 -5.28 5.73
C PRO A 67 -4.92 -5.28 4.39
N LEU A 68 -4.25 -5.71 3.31
CA LEU A 68 -4.81 -5.76 1.95
C LEU A 68 -5.54 -7.08 1.63
N ASN A 69 -5.55 -8.04 2.56
CA ASN A 69 -6.14 -9.37 2.38
C ASN A 69 -7.56 -9.51 2.96
N ARG A 70 -8.18 -8.42 3.42
CA ARG A 70 -9.50 -8.44 4.06
C ARG A 70 -10.65 -8.34 3.06
#